data_AF-A0A251UMX7-F1
#
_entry.id   AF-A0A251UMX7-F1
#
_cell.length_a   1.000
_cell.length_b   1.000
_cell.length_c   1.000
_cell.angle_alpha   90.00
_cell.angle_beta   90.00
_cell.angle_gamma   90.00
#
_symmetry.space_group_name_H-M   'P 1'
#
loop_
_entity.id
_entity.type
_entity.pdbx_description
1 polymer ?
#
loop_
_entity_poly.entity_id
_entity_poly.type
_entity_poly.pdbx_seq_one_letter_code
_entity_poly.pdbx_strand_id
1 'polypeptide(L)'
;MPWEGYNFEDAVLISERLVYEDIYTSFHIRKYEIQINQGPERVTNEIPHLEVHLLRNLDKNGIVMLGSWVETGDILVGKLTPQMVKESSYAPEDRLLRTILGMWVYTSKETCLKLPIGGRGRVIDVRWVQSSRFHIIYLLCSLVHYST
;
A
#
# COMPACT_ATOMS: atom_id res chain seq x y z
N MET A 1 -15.36 5.34 -43.49
CA MET A 1 -16.78 4.90 -43.40
C MET A 1 -17.31 5.29 -42.03
N PRO A 2 -18.52 5.87 -41.92
CA PRO A 2 -19.22 6.03 -40.64
C PRO A 2 -19.73 4.66 -40.15
N TRP A 3 -19.60 4.37 -38.85
CA TRP A 3 -20.02 3.09 -38.26
C TRP A 3 -21.05 3.33 -37.16
N GLU A 4 -22.33 3.37 -37.53
CA GLU A 4 -23.47 3.53 -36.61
C GLU A 4 -23.34 4.68 -35.58
N GLY A 5 -22.50 5.68 -35.88
CA GLY A 5 -22.22 6.80 -34.97
C GLY A 5 -21.12 6.56 -33.93
N TYR A 6 -20.53 5.36 -33.85
CA TYR A 6 -19.45 5.04 -32.90
C TYR A 6 -18.11 5.72 -33.21
N ASN A 7 -17.94 6.25 -34.43
CA ASN A 7 -16.78 7.03 -34.83
C ASN A 7 -17.15 8.51 -35.14
N PHE A 8 -18.07 9.07 -34.35
CA PHE A 8 -18.47 10.47 -34.45
C PHE A 8 -17.39 11.39 -33.86
N GLU A 9 -17.17 12.55 -34.50
CA GLU A 9 -16.11 13.51 -34.14
C GLU A 9 -14.72 12.83 -34.05
N ASP A 10 -14.15 12.80 -32.84
CA ASP A 10 -12.81 12.28 -32.56
C ASP A 10 -12.86 10.85 -31.94
N ALA A 11 -14.03 10.23 -31.90
CA ALA A 11 -14.18 8.87 -31.40
C ALA A 11 -13.51 7.87 -32.34
N VAL A 12 -12.64 7.02 -31.78
CA VAL A 12 -11.97 5.95 -32.51
C VAL A 12 -12.62 4.63 -32.16
N LEU A 13 -13.17 3.95 -33.17
CA LEU A 13 -13.67 2.58 -33.04
C LEU A 13 -12.49 1.60 -33.17
N ILE A 14 -12.34 0.75 -32.16
CA ILE A 14 -11.22 -0.21 -32.06
C ILE A 14 -11.78 -1.63 -32.11
N SER A 15 -11.09 -2.53 -32.80
CA SER A 15 -11.46 -3.94 -32.84
C SER A 15 -11.04 -4.65 -31.55
N GLU A 16 -11.93 -5.47 -30.98
CA GLU A 16 -11.66 -6.32 -29.81
C GLU A 16 -10.46 -7.27 -30.03
N ARG A 17 -10.18 -7.61 -31.30
CA ARG A 17 -8.99 -8.39 -31.67
C ARG A 17 -7.68 -7.79 -31.13
N LEU A 18 -7.58 -6.46 -31.03
CA LEU A 18 -6.38 -5.79 -30.52
C LEU A 18 -6.16 -6.06 -29.03
N VAL A 19 -7.22 -6.34 -28.28
CA VAL A 19 -7.15 -6.75 -26.87
C VAL A 19 -6.67 -8.20 -26.77
N TYR A 20 -7.23 -9.11 -27.58
CA TYR A 20 -6.82 -10.52 -27.58
C TYR A 20 -5.38 -10.74 -28.05
N GLU A 21 -4.87 -9.88 -28.92
CA GLU A 21 -3.49 -9.94 -29.43
C GLU A 21 -2.49 -9.16 -28.54
N ASP A 22 -2.93 -8.58 -27.42
CA ASP A 22 -2.10 -7.81 -26.47
C ASP A 22 -1.29 -6.66 -27.13
N ILE A 23 -1.76 -6.13 -28.26
CA ILE A 23 -0.99 -5.16 -29.08
C ILE A 23 -0.76 -3.85 -28.33
N TYR A 24 -1.76 -3.40 -27.56
CA TYR A 24 -1.70 -2.17 -26.77
C TYR A 24 -1.54 -2.43 -25.26
N THR A 25 -1.09 -3.63 -24.89
CA THR A 25 -0.72 -3.96 -23.51
C THR A 25 0.64 -3.35 -23.19
N SER A 26 0.76 -2.68 -22.04
CA SER A 26 2.00 -2.00 -21.63
C SER A 26 2.39 -2.32 -20.20
N PHE A 27 3.70 -2.33 -19.95
CA PHE A 27 4.28 -2.56 -18.64
C PHE A 27 4.69 -1.24 -18.00
N HIS A 28 4.06 -0.89 -16.87
CA HIS A 28 4.44 0.29 -16.09
C HIS A 28 5.20 -0.14 -14.84
N ILE A 29 6.43 0.35 -14.68
CA ILE A 29 7.18 0.15 -13.43
C ILE A 29 7.08 1.42 -12.60
N ARG A 30 6.50 1.29 -11.40
CA ARG A 30 6.40 2.40 -10.44
C ARG A 30 7.29 2.13 -9.23
N LYS A 31 7.96 3.19 -8.80
CA LYS A 31 8.75 3.20 -7.58
C LYS A 31 7.92 3.79 -6.44
N TYR A 32 7.83 3.03 -5.36
CA TYR A 32 7.27 3.45 -4.09
C TYR A 32 8.40 3.52 -3.06
N GLU A 33 8.34 4.49 -2.16
CA GLU A 33 9.36 4.66 -1.14
C GLU A 33 8.75 5.08 0.18
N ILE A 34 9.33 4.57 1.27
CA ILE A 34 8.99 4.98 2.62
C ILE A 34 10.27 5.22 3.42
N GLN A 35 10.26 6.32 4.16
CA GLN A 35 11.34 6.70 5.07
C GLN A 35 10.95 6.35 6.49
N ILE A 36 11.90 5.73 7.20
CA ILE A 36 11.78 5.35 8.60
C ILE A 36 12.85 6.12 9.37
N ASN A 37 12.39 6.91 10.33
CA ASN A 37 13.25 7.65 11.22
C ASN A 37 13.80 6.69 12.28
N GLN A 38 15.06 6.84 12.69
CA GLN A 38 15.67 6.06 13.79
C GLN A 38 15.05 6.35 15.18
N GLY A 39 13.88 7.02 15.23
CA GLY A 39 13.13 7.27 16.44
C GLY A 39 12.34 6.04 16.89
N PRO A 40 11.17 6.23 17.51
CA PRO A 40 10.41 5.10 18.04
C PRO A 40 9.63 4.34 16.95
N GLU A 41 9.81 4.70 15.68
CA GLU A 41 9.17 4.04 14.54
C GLU A 41 9.76 2.64 14.34
N ARG A 42 8.89 1.65 14.13
CA ARG A 42 9.29 0.26 13.91
C ARG A 42 8.65 -0.29 12.66
N VAL A 43 9.40 -1.08 11.91
CA VAL A 43 8.87 -1.88 10.80
C VAL A 43 8.47 -3.24 11.35
N THR A 44 7.23 -3.65 11.10
CA THR A 44 6.71 -4.95 11.57
C THR A 44 5.53 -5.40 10.70
N ASN A 45 5.31 -6.71 10.65
CA ASN A 45 4.14 -7.32 10.03
C ASN A 45 2.95 -7.40 11.00
N GLU A 46 3.19 -7.24 12.31
CA GLU A 46 2.16 -7.25 13.34
C GLU A 46 1.58 -5.85 13.54
N ILE A 47 0.56 -5.52 12.74
CA ILE A 47 -0.10 -4.22 12.84
C ILE A 47 -1.50 -4.43 13.42
N PRO A 48 -1.81 -3.85 14.60
CA PRO A 48 -3.13 -3.96 15.19
C PRO A 48 -4.18 -3.29 14.30
N HIS A 49 -5.44 -3.71 14.39
CA HIS A 49 -6.61 -3.13 13.69
C HIS A 49 -6.67 -3.35 12.17
N LEU A 50 -5.67 -3.98 11.56
CA LEU A 50 -5.68 -4.33 10.16
C LEU A 50 -6.16 -5.76 9.92
N GLU A 51 -6.87 -5.94 8.80
CA GLU A 51 -7.30 -7.26 8.36
C GLU A 51 -6.10 -8.12 7.95
N VAL A 52 -6.13 -9.40 8.33
CA VAL A 52 -5.08 -10.38 8.02
C VAL A 52 -4.85 -10.49 6.50
N HIS A 53 -5.90 -10.26 5.70
CA HIS A 53 -5.82 -10.29 4.25
C HIS A 53 -4.84 -9.24 3.68
N LEU A 54 -4.80 -8.04 4.25
CA LEU A 54 -3.93 -6.95 3.78
C LEU A 54 -2.46 -7.15 4.17
N LEU A 55 -2.22 -8.00 5.18
CA LEU A 55 -0.89 -8.33 5.71
C LEU A 55 -0.31 -9.61 5.10
N ARG A 56 -1.10 -10.37 4.32
CA ARG A 56 -0.73 -11.69 3.76
C ARG A 56 0.58 -11.70 2.96
N ASN A 57 0.92 -10.56 2.36
CA ASN A 57 2.05 -10.41 1.45
C ASN A 57 3.33 -9.95 2.15
N LEU A 58 3.27 -9.61 3.46
CA LEU A 58 4.42 -9.15 4.23
C LEU A 58 5.25 -10.32 4.76
N ASP A 59 6.58 -10.16 4.69
CA ASP A 59 7.54 -11.04 5.35
C ASP A 59 7.63 -10.71 6.86
N LYS A 60 8.38 -11.53 7.61
CA LYS A 60 8.67 -11.35 9.05
C LYS A 60 9.23 -9.97 9.43
N ASN A 61 9.84 -9.27 8.47
CA ASN A 61 10.39 -7.93 8.67
C ASN A 61 9.35 -6.81 8.44
N GLY A 62 8.11 -7.13 8.08
CA GLY A 62 7.07 -6.14 7.74
C GLY A 62 7.26 -5.50 6.36
N ILE A 63 7.93 -6.19 5.44
CA ILE A 63 8.18 -5.73 4.06
C ILE A 63 7.54 -6.73 3.10
N VAL A 64 6.92 -6.24 2.03
CA VAL A 64 6.32 -7.11 1.00
C VAL A 64 7.34 -8.04 0.36
N MET A 65 6.94 -9.30 0.16
CA MET A 65 7.78 -10.30 -0.49
C MET A 65 7.97 -10.03 -2.00
N LEU A 66 9.18 -10.29 -2.50
CA LEU A 66 9.49 -10.24 -3.92
C LEU A 66 8.62 -11.23 -4.70
N GLY A 67 8.07 -10.77 -5.82
CA GLY A 67 7.22 -11.58 -6.68
C GLY A 67 5.77 -11.71 -6.23
N SER A 68 5.38 -11.14 -5.08
CA SER A 68 3.99 -11.11 -4.63
C SER A 68 3.11 -10.30 -5.57
N TRP A 69 1.88 -10.79 -5.75
CA TRP A 69 0.81 -10.05 -6.41
C TRP A 69 0.12 -9.16 -5.39
N VAL A 70 0.07 -7.87 -5.67
CA VAL A 70 -0.48 -6.85 -4.77
C VAL A 70 -1.63 -6.11 -5.45
N GLU A 71 -2.65 -5.83 -4.66
CA GLU A 71 -3.85 -5.11 -5.08
C GLU A 71 -4.02 -3.80 -4.32
N THR A 72 -4.98 -3.00 -4.75
CA THR A 72 -5.28 -1.72 -4.11
C THR A 72 -5.56 -1.90 -2.62
N GLY A 73 -4.88 -1.13 -1.78
CA GLY A 73 -5.04 -1.18 -0.32
C GLY A 73 -4.13 -2.18 0.39
N ASP A 74 -3.48 -3.11 -0.32
CA ASP A 74 -2.49 -4.01 0.26
C ASP A 74 -1.33 -3.21 0.89
N ILE A 75 -0.79 -3.73 1.98
CA ILE A 75 0.34 -3.11 2.67
C ILE A 75 1.64 -3.58 2.02
N LEU A 76 2.43 -2.62 1.55
CA LEU A 76 3.76 -2.86 0.98
C LEU A 76 4.85 -2.81 2.05
N VAL A 77 4.72 -1.90 3.01
CA VAL A 77 5.61 -1.82 4.18
C VAL A 77 4.78 -1.50 5.41
N GLY A 78 4.85 -2.38 6.39
CA GLY A 78 4.23 -2.20 7.69
C GLY A 78 5.08 -1.30 8.58
N LYS A 79 4.59 -0.09 8.85
CA LYS A 79 5.28 0.91 9.68
C LYS A 79 4.36 1.32 10.84
N LEU A 80 4.88 1.16 12.05
CA LEU A 80 4.21 1.53 13.28
C LEU A 80 4.93 2.71 13.93
N THR A 81 4.22 3.82 14.08
CA THR A 81 4.67 4.96 14.87
C THR A 81 3.94 4.92 16.22
N PRO A 82 4.62 4.64 17.34
CA PRO A 82 3.99 4.67 18.64
C PRO A 82 3.58 6.11 18.96
N GLN A 83 2.30 6.31 19.24
CA GLN A 83 1.81 7.60 19.69
C GLN A 83 1.95 7.61 21.21
N MET A 84 2.92 8.37 21.73
CA MET A 84 2.87 8.80 23.14
C MET A 84 1.74 9.82 23.27
N VAL A 85 0.49 9.35 23.34
CA VAL A 85 -0.62 10.21 23.73
C VAL A 85 -0.47 10.42 25.24
N LYS A 86 -0.23 11.67 25.66
CA LYS A 86 -0.33 12.03 27.07
C LYS A 86 -1.74 11.65 27.55
N GLU A 87 -1.84 10.87 28.62
CA GLU A 87 -3.13 10.47 29.21
C GLU A 87 -4.10 11.63 29.48
N SER A 88 -3.59 12.87 29.54
CA SER A 88 -4.33 14.10 29.76
C SER A 88 -5.14 14.61 28.56
N SER A 89 -4.96 14.07 27.34
CA SER A 89 -5.69 14.56 26.15
C SER A 89 -6.96 13.77 25.83
N TYR A 90 -7.25 12.69 26.56
CA TYR A 90 -8.49 11.94 26.38
C TYR A 90 -9.63 12.60 27.11
N ALA A 91 -10.81 12.59 26.49
CA ALA A 91 -12.03 13.02 27.14
C ALA A 91 -12.30 12.16 28.39
N PRO A 92 -12.93 12.72 29.44
CA PRO A 92 -13.19 12.00 30.67
C PRO A 92 -14.03 10.72 30.45
N GLU A 93 -14.95 10.71 29.48
CA GLU A 93 -15.70 9.52 29.06
C GLU A 93 -14.79 8.37 28.58
N ASP A 94 -13.77 8.65 27.76
CA ASP A 94 -12.83 7.64 27.23
C ASP A 94 -11.92 7.08 28.33
N ARG A 95 -11.53 7.91 29.29
CA ARG A 95 -10.74 7.48 30.46
C ARG A 95 -11.55 6.54 31.35
N LEU A 96 -12.83 6.84 31.57
CA LEU A 96 -13.74 5.97 32.32
C LEU A 96 -13.93 4.63 31.63
N LEU A 97 -14.22 4.62 30.32
CA LEU A 97 -14.38 3.39 29.55
C LEU A 97 -13.13 2.51 29.60
N ARG A 98 -11.93 3.09 29.44
CA ARG A 98 -10.67 2.35 29.56
C ARG A 98 -10.44 1.76 30.95
N THR A 99 -10.80 2.50 32.00
CA THR A 99 -10.64 2.05 33.39
C THR A 99 -11.58 0.87 33.69
N ILE A 100 -12.82 0.92 33.20
CA ILE A 100 -13.82 -0.14 33.40
C ILE A 100 -13.47 -1.38 32.57
N LEU A 101 -12.99 -1.21 31.33
CA LEU A 101 -12.71 -2.31 30.41
C LEU A 101 -11.29 -2.91 30.56
N GLY A 102 -10.38 -2.26 31.29
CA GLY A 102 -9.00 -2.73 31.46
C GLY A 102 -8.20 -2.80 30.14
N MET A 103 -8.67 -2.13 29.09
CA MET A 103 -8.07 -2.20 27.76
C MET A 103 -6.91 -1.20 27.63
N TRP A 104 -5.70 -1.74 27.50
CA TRP A 104 -4.54 -0.99 27.05
C TRP A 104 -4.69 -0.72 25.55
N VAL A 105 -5.29 0.41 25.18
CA VAL A 105 -5.26 0.87 23.80
C VAL A 105 -3.85 1.38 23.55
N TYR A 106 -2.98 0.52 23.02
CA TYR A 106 -1.75 0.96 22.37
C TYR A 106 -2.19 1.84 21.21
N THR A 107 -2.22 3.16 21.43
CA THR A 107 -2.49 4.11 20.35
C THR A 107 -1.22 4.17 19.51
N SER A 108 -0.99 3.17 18.69
CA SER A 108 0.02 3.23 17.63
C SER A 108 -0.66 3.75 16.39
N LYS A 109 -0.19 4.87 15.85
CA LYS A 109 -0.69 5.38 14.58
C LYS A 109 -0.06 4.55 13.48
N GLU A 110 -0.89 3.89 12.69
CA GLU A 110 -0.47 3.19 11.49
C GLU A 110 0.05 4.21 10.47
N THR A 111 1.34 4.13 10.13
CA THR A 111 1.97 4.96 9.10
C THR A 111 2.52 4.10 7.96
N CYS A 112 1.79 3.01 7.66
CA CYS A 112 2.16 2.01 6.68
C CYS A 112 2.12 2.54 5.24
N LEU A 113 3.00 2.01 4.39
CA LEU A 113 2.94 2.23 2.95
C LEU A 113 1.90 1.27 2.35
N LYS A 114 0.80 1.81 1.84
CA LYS A 114 -0.25 1.06 1.14
C LYS A 114 -0.16 1.30 -0.36
N LEU A 115 -0.55 0.31 -1.16
CA LEU A 115 -0.64 0.50 -2.61
C LEU A 115 -1.78 1.48 -2.92
N PRO A 116 -1.54 2.54 -3.73
CA PRO A 116 -2.56 3.54 -4.04
C PRO A 116 -3.72 2.95 -4.84
N ILE A 117 -4.84 3.65 -4.82
CA ILE A 117 -6.07 3.26 -5.51
C ILE A 117 -5.81 3.10 -7.01
N GLY A 118 -6.31 2.01 -7.59
CA GLY A 118 -6.15 1.68 -9.01
C GLY A 118 -4.80 1.01 -9.34
N GLY A 119 -3.93 0.82 -8.35
CA GLY A 119 -2.74 -0.01 -8.48
C GLY A 119 -3.08 -1.49 -8.35
N ARG A 120 -2.63 -2.29 -9.30
CA ARG A 120 -2.52 -3.75 -9.20
C ARG A 120 -1.26 -4.21 -9.93
N GLY A 121 -0.55 -5.17 -9.39
CA GLY A 121 0.72 -5.53 -10.01
C GLY A 121 1.56 -6.56 -9.25
N ARG A 122 2.76 -6.78 -9.75
CA ARG A 122 3.74 -7.68 -9.15
C ARG A 122 4.92 -6.90 -8.59
N VAL A 123 5.35 -7.25 -7.39
CA VAL A 123 6.56 -6.68 -6.80
C VAL A 123 7.77 -7.26 -7.54
N ILE A 124 8.57 -6.40 -8.19
CA ILE A 124 9.71 -6.83 -9.01
C ILE A 124 11.04 -6.67 -8.28
N ASP A 125 11.18 -5.65 -7.44
CA ASP A 125 12.42 -5.37 -6.71
C ASP A 125 12.12 -4.67 -5.39
N VAL A 126 12.89 -5.00 -4.36
CA VAL A 126 12.82 -4.42 -3.02
C VAL A 126 14.24 -4.12 -2.59
N ARG A 127 14.51 -2.85 -2.28
CA ARG A 127 15.82 -2.41 -1.81
C ARG A 127 15.71 -1.72 -0.47
N TRP A 128 16.54 -2.16 0.47
CA TRP A 128 16.69 -1.51 1.76
C TRP A 128 18.02 -0.77 1.79
N VAL A 129 17.96 0.55 1.96
CA VAL A 129 19.12 1.40 2.15
C VAL A 129 19.13 1.93 3.58
N GLN A 130 20.19 1.60 4.33
CA GLN A 130 20.44 2.13 5.66
C GLN A 130 21.43 3.30 5.57
N SER A 131 21.02 4.47 6.03
CA SER A 131 21.88 5.63 6.22
C SER A 131 22.05 5.93 7.71
N SER A 132 23.07 6.71 8.05
CA SER A 132 23.46 7.00 9.43
C SER A 132 22.35 7.65 10.27
N ARG A 133 21.36 8.29 9.66
CA ARG A 133 20.23 8.96 10.34
C ARG A 133 18.84 8.41 10.00
N PHE A 134 18.69 7.72 8.88
CA PHE A 134 17.39 7.28 8.35
C PHE A 134 17.52 5.95 7.62
N HIS A 135 16.48 5.13 7.66
CA HIS A 135 16.34 3.96 6.81
C HIS A 135 15.34 4.27 5.69
N ILE A 136 15.70 3.96 4.45
CA ILE A 136 14.80 4.14 3.30
C ILE A 136 14.58 2.77 2.67
N ILE A 137 13.30 2.43 2.48
CA ILE A 137 12.90 1.23 1.75
C ILE A 137 12.34 1.68 0.41
N TYR A 138 12.95 1.19 -0.66
CA TYR A 138 12.52 1.37 -2.04
C TYR A 138 11.85 0.10 -2.53
N LEU A 139 10.69 0.28 -3.16
CA LEU A 139 9.87 -0.79 -3.71
C LEU A 139 9.59 -0.49 -5.16
N LEU A 140 9.99 -1.39 -6.05
CA LEU A 140 9.59 -1.34 -7.45
C LEU A 140 8.48 -2.36 -7.65
N CYS A 141 7.32 -1.86 -8.07
CA CYS A 141 6.18 -2.67 -8.44
C CYS A 141 5.91 -2.50 -9.92
N SER A 142 5.83 -3.61 -10.66
CA SER A 142 5.29 -3.60 -12.02
C SER A 142 3.77 -3.56 -11.92
N LEU A 143 3.16 -2.46 -12.34
CA LEU A 143 1.74 -2.38 -12.54
C LEU A 143 1.46 -2.81 -13.97
N VAL A 144 0.86 -3.99 -14.11
CA VAL A 144 0.30 -4.41 -15.40
C VAL A 144 -1.05 -3.72 -15.52
N HIS A 145 -1.06 -2.61 -16.25
CA HIS A 145 -2.31 -2.04 -16.72
C HIS A 145 -2.74 -2.83 -17.95
N TYR A 146 -3.66 -3.76 -17.74
CA TYR A 146 -4.53 -4.19 -18.83
C TYR A 146 -5.35 -2.97 -19.23
N SER A 147 -5.12 -2.48 -20.43
CA SER A 147 -6.01 -1.58 -21.14
C SER A 147 -7.30 -2.35 -21.40
N THR A 148 -8.20 -2.41 -20.42
CA THR A 148 -9.58 -2.88 -20.64
C THR A 148 -10.38 -1.80 -21.30
#